data_AF-A0A9N9TCQ6-F1
#
_entry.id   AF-A0A9N9TCQ6-F1
#
_cell.length_a   1.000
_cell.length_b   1.000
_cell.length_c   1.000
_cell.angle_alpha   90.00
_cell.angle_beta   90.00
_cell.angle_gamma   90.00
#
_symmetry.space_group_name_H-M   'P 1'
#
loop_
_entity.id
_entity.type
_entity.pdbx_description
1 polymer ?
#
loop_
_entity_poly.entity_id
_entity_poly.type
_entity_poly.pdbx_seq_one_letter_code
_entity_poly.pdbx_strand_id
1 'polypeptide(L)'
;MTCWHLNMNMNPSYRKMESCLPPKPSQLPEVDETPVKPSLKLDAAFLGDIPGQYTICAVEPHQLPVVGVYIDPRVVPGFKYRIRPLPEVGRPSTINKCLFDNKALTLQSIGRGYARRFTFEADQNRLNNNENYFWSDNRPEGYAFELELLSEGDKFTFFNPNGEAEGIVEVLTIEAPQIEIFSSLSKGVIEKKATVTFTGKVEYYETGVAKPMNLTGTVLSRKIKGKSSAEIVKITKVSINRHRCYLLPGMQKIHRRFTVRGQDINDVPTKYTMTGLESFEIPVVGTYVDPRIIPGFCYKVRPNDRKDHLFGGRALKLLSIGMGYAKRLTFQPDSLVEPDNYLWSDNHPDGLGLEPRAVHKGMEFIVKAGDIVLGEAQVFRDDLPQFEQHMERIQTPSGVAVQKYIHVDVFCHIRLAITVGASVENDLHLMRISGLAVVRKEPKASEAHVIRVENVGFDSQLALLFTQTYMELTFVPKRY
;
A
#
# COMPACT_ATOMS: atom_id res chain seq x y z
N MET A 1 -32.31 -56.69 -41.52
CA MET A 1 -33.79 -56.73 -41.46
C MET A 1 -34.19 -55.65 -40.46
N THR A 2 -34.87 -54.56 -40.77
CA THR A 2 -35.93 -54.27 -41.74
C THR A 2 -35.81 -52.84 -42.28
N CYS A 3 -36.33 -52.66 -43.48
CA CYS A 3 -36.42 -51.48 -44.33
C CYS A 3 -37.57 -50.54 -43.90
N TRP A 4 -37.62 -49.29 -44.40
CA TRP A 4 -38.79 -48.55 -44.97
C TRP A 4 -38.26 -47.15 -45.40
N HIS A 5 -37.89 -46.97 -46.68
CA HIS A 5 -38.67 -46.50 -47.84
C HIS A 5 -38.62 -44.98 -48.08
N LEU A 6 -37.89 -44.63 -49.14
CA LEU A 6 -37.92 -43.36 -49.87
C LEU A 6 -39.21 -43.25 -50.70
N ASN A 7 -39.68 -42.03 -50.90
CA ASN A 7 -40.61 -41.67 -51.96
C ASN A 7 -39.94 -40.67 -52.91
N MET A 8 -39.85 -41.04 -54.18
CA MET A 8 -39.52 -40.18 -55.31
C MET A 8 -40.77 -39.45 -55.79
N ASN A 9 -40.61 -38.24 -56.32
CA ASN A 9 -41.37 -37.80 -57.48
C ASN A 9 -40.58 -36.77 -58.30
N MET A 10 -40.43 -37.07 -59.59
CA MET A 10 -39.86 -36.23 -60.64
C MET A 10 -40.96 -35.38 -61.30
N ASN A 11 -40.69 -34.12 -61.68
CA ASN A 11 -40.45 -33.75 -63.08
C ASN A 11 -40.11 -32.25 -63.27
N PRO A 12 -39.43 -31.88 -64.38
CA PRO A 12 -38.76 -30.59 -64.57
C PRO A 12 -39.49 -29.64 -65.53
N SER A 13 -39.19 -28.33 -65.46
CA SER A 13 -39.43 -27.40 -66.58
C SER A 13 -38.55 -26.13 -66.53
N TYR A 14 -37.71 -26.03 -67.57
CA TYR A 14 -37.24 -24.88 -68.35
C TYR A 14 -36.94 -23.49 -67.73
N ARG A 15 -35.72 -23.04 -68.09
CA ARG A 15 -35.09 -21.71 -67.97
C ARG A 15 -35.97 -20.52 -68.39
N LYS A 16 -35.85 -19.42 -67.65
CA LYS A 16 -35.74 -18.05 -68.17
C LYS A 16 -34.60 -17.32 -67.45
N MET A 17 -33.66 -16.78 -68.23
CA MET A 17 -32.66 -15.81 -67.79
C MET A 17 -33.36 -14.46 -67.61
N GLU A 18 -33.28 -13.87 -66.43
CA GLU A 18 -33.51 -12.44 -66.22
C GLU A 18 -32.33 -11.83 -65.45
N SER A 19 -32.03 -10.62 -65.87
CA SER A 19 -30.81 -9.83 -65.72
C SER A 19 -30.49 -9.39 -64.29
N CYS A 20 -29.20 -9.38 -63.97
CA CYS A 20 -28.60 -8.79 -62.78
C CYS A 20 -28.89 -7.29 -62.68
N LEU A 21 -29.57 -6.87 -61.61
CA LEU A 21 -29.59 -5.49 -61.12
C LEU A 21 -28.71 -5.39 -59.85
N PRO A 22 -27.89 -4.34 -59.69
CA PRO A 22 -27.02 -4.19 -58.53
C PRO A 22 -27.83 -3.89 -57.25
N PRO A 23 -27.36 -4.33 -56.07
CA PRO A 23 -28.04 -4.07 -54.81
C PRO A 23 -27.98 -2.58 -54.44
N LYS A 24 -29.09 -2.07 -53.89
CA LYS A 24 -29.21 -0.71 -53.33
C LYS A 24 -28.15 -0.49 -52.23
N PRO A 25 -27.56 0.72 -52.12
CA PRO A 25 -26.62 1.03 -51.05
C PRO A 25 -27.29 0.87 -49.68
N SER A 26 -26.62 0.14 -48.80
CA SER A 26 -26.96 0.02 -47.38
C SER A 26 -26.92 1.40 -46.73
N GLN A 27 -28.03 1.81 -46.10
CA GLN A 27 -28.07 2.97 -45.23
C GLN A 27 -27.07 2.76 -44.09
N LEU A 28 -26.08 3.63 -44.00
CA LEU A 28 -25.23 3.79 -42.83
C LEU A 28 -26.11 4.11 -41.61
N PRO A 29 -25.82 3.56 -40.42
CA PRO A 29 -26.55 3.93 -39.23
C PRO A 29 -26.38 5.43 -38.97
N GLU A 30 -27.50 6.13 -38.81
CA GLU A 30 -27.53 7.51 -38.33
C GLU A 30 -26.76 7.57 -37.01
N VAL A 31 -25.71 8.39 -36.99
CA VAL A 31 -25.01 8.76 -35.77
C VAL A 31 -25.99 9.63 -34.98
N ASP A 32 -26.46 9.13 -33.85
CA ASP A 32 -27.20 9.93 -32.86
C ASP A 32 -26.37 11.19 -32.54
N GLU A 33 -26.77 12.33 -33.12
CA GLU A 33 -26.19 13.63 -32.79
C GLU A 33 -26.54 13.94 -31.34
N THR A 34 -25.60 13.66 -30.43
CA THR A 34 -25.68 14.17 -29.05
C THR A 34 -25.97 15.66 -29.10
N PRO A 35 -26.98 16.17 -28.37
CA PRO A 35 -27.38 17.57 -28.45
C PRO A 35 -26.17 18.47 -28.15
N VAL A 36 -25.80 19.30 -29.13
CA VAL A 36 -24.66 20.20 -29.04
C VAL A 36 -24.91 21.18 -27.89
N LYS A 37 -24.20 21.00 -26.76
CA LYS A 37 -24.27 21.92 -25.63
C LYS A 37 -23.84 23.32 -26.10
N PRO A 38 -24.55 24.39 -25.71
CA PRO A 38 -24.26 25.75 -26.17
C PRO A 38 -22.85 26.20 -25.74
N SER A 39 -22.18 26.94 -26.61
CA SER A 39 -20.86 27.54 -26.34
C SER A 39 -20.88 28.44 -25.10
N LEU A 40 -19.80 28.46 -24.33
CA LEU A 40 -19.66 29.28 -23.14
C LEU A 40 -18.89 30.57 -23.46
N LYS A 41 -19.48 31.71 -23.10
CA LYS A 41 -18.82 33.02 -23.19
C LYS A 41 -18.21 33.38 -21.84
N LEU A 42 -16.92 33.71 -21.85
CA LEU A 42 -16.13 34.04 -20.69
C LEU A 42 -15.58 35.45 -20.83
N ASP A 43 -15.62 36.24 -19.76
CA ASP A 43 -15.09 37.60 -19.73
C ASP A 43 -14.27 37.80 -18.46
N ALA A 44 -12.97 38.04 -18.64
CA ALA A 44 -12.02 38.22 -17.55
C ALA A 44 -12.22 39.54 -16.78
N ALA A 45 -12.92 40.52 -17.36
CA ALA A 45 -13.25 41.76 -16.67
C ALA A 45 -14.12 41.52 -15.42
N PHE A 46 -15.00 40.50 -15.44
CA PHE A 46 -15.80 40.11 -14.26
C PHE A 46 -14.96 39.57 -13.11
N LEU A 47 -13.73 39.13 -13.39
CA LEU A 47 -12.79 38.65 -12.38
C LEU A 47 -11.93 39.78 -11.79
N GLY A 48 -12.08 41.01 -12.28
CA GLY A 48 -11.21 42.14 -11.96
C GLY A 48 -9.82 42.01 -12.56
N ASP A 49 -9.65 41.17 -13.59
CA ASP A 49 -8.39 41.03 -14.34
C ASP A 49 -8.43 41.88 -15.63
N ILE A 50 -7.38 41.79 -16.44
CA ILE A 50 -7.26 42.44 -17.75
C ILE A 50 -8.49 42.09 -18.61
N PRO A 51 -9.20 43.06 -19.19
CA PRO A 51 -10.37 42.78 -20.02
C PRO A 51 -10.03 41.87 -21.21
N GLY A 52 -10.73 40.75 -21.31
CA GLY A 52 -10.54 39.75 -22.36
C GLY A 52 -11.76 38.85 -22.47
N GLN A 53 -12.33 38.74 -23.67
CA GLN A 53 -13.53 37.95 -23.94
C GLN A 53 -13.20 36.75 -24.79
N TYR A 54 -13.71 35.60 -24.39
CA TYR A 54 -13.44 34.31 -25.02
C TYR A 54 -14.74 33.54 -25.21
N THR A 55 -14.82 32.80 -26.32
CA THR A 55 -15.92 31.84 -26.55
C THR A 55 -15.30 30.45 -26.66
N ILE A 56 -15.67 29.56 -25.76
CA ILE A 56 -15.16 28.19 -25.69
C ILE A 56 -16.31 27.18 -25.81
N CYS A 57 -15.99 25.90 -26.00
CA CYS A 57 -16.98 24.84 -25.94
C CYS A 57 -17.60 24.73 -24.53
N ALA A 58 -18.74 24.06 -24.42
CA ALA A 58 -19.35 23.78 -23.14
C ALA A 58 -18.43 22.89 -22.28
N VAL A 59 -18.31 23.23 -21.00
CA VAL A 59 -17.55 22.44 -20.01
C VAL A 59 -18.48 21.58 -19.17
N GLU A 60 -17.97 20.46 -18.66
CA GLU A 60 -18.71 19.62 -17.72
C GLU A 60 -18.75 20.25 -16.31
N PRO A 61 -19.71 19.87 -15.43
CA PRO A 61 -19.86 20.49 -14.10
C PRO A 61 -18.62 20.42 -13.19
N HIS A 62 -17.74 19.44 -13.42
CA HIS A 62 -16.50 19.23 -12.68
C HIS A 62 -15.28 19.96 -13.28
N GLN A 63 -15.45 20.60 -14.45
CA GLN A 63 -14.39 21.25 -15.20
C GLN A 63 -14.38 22.76 -14.93
N LEU A 64 -13.18 23.30 -14.70
CA LEU A 64 -12.93 24.70 -14.42
C LEU A 64 -12.21 25.34 -15.63
N PRO A 65 -12.85 26.25 -16.39
CA PRO A 65 -12.27 26.77 -17.62
C PRO A 65 -11.13 27.78 -17.38
N VAL A 66 -10.10 27.70 -18.23
CA VAL A 66 -8.95 28.59 -18.28
C VAL A 66 -8.60 28.90 -19.74
N VAL A 67 -8.56 30.18 -20.12
CA VAL A 67 -8.21 30.63 -21.48
C VAL A 67 -7.67 32.05 -21.47
N GLY A 68 -6.49 32.27 -22.05
CA GLY A 68 -5.85 33.60 -22.07
C GLY A 68 -5.73 34.21 -20.67
N VAL A 69 -6.38 35.36 -20.43
CA VAL A 69 -6.41 36.00 -19.11
C VAL A 69 -7.57 35.53 -18.22
N TYR A 70 -8.55 34.80 -18.75
CA TYR A 70 -9.63 34.24 -17.95
C TYR A 70 -9.18 32.97 -17.23
N ILE A 71 -9.28 32.96 -15.90
CA ILE A 71 -8.99 31.80 -15.05
C ILE A 71 -10.18 31.62 -14.11
N ASP A 72 -10.85 30.47 -14.13
CA ASP A 72 -11.92 30.19 -13.15
C ASP A 72 -11.40 30.44 -11.71
N PRO A 73 -12.07 31.27 -10.89
CA PRO A 73 -11.60 31.64 -9.56
C PRO A 73 -11.34 30.48 -8.60
N ARG A 74 -11.89 29.30 -8.90
CA ARG A 74 -11.68 28.07 -8.12
C ARG A 74 -10.33 27.42 -8.43
N VAL A 75 -9.66 27.78 -9.52
CA VAL A 75 -8.30 27.31 -9.86
C VAL A 75 -7.28 28.09 -9.04
N VAL A 76 -6.71 27.45 -8.02
CA VAL A 76 -5.79 28.10 -7.08
C VAL A 76 -4.57 27.23 -6.77
N PRO A 77 -3.38 27.83 -6.57
CA PRO A 77 -2.18 27.07 -6.24
C PRO A 77 -2.26 26.31 -4.90
N GLY A 78 -1.72 25.10 -4.91
CA GLY A 78 -1.64 24.17 -3.79
C GLY A 78 -2.56 22.95 -3.93
N PHE A 79 -3.38 22.88 -4.97
CA PHE A 79 -4.27 21.73 -5.21
C PHE A 79 -3.87 20.98 -6.48
N LYS A 80 -4.22 19.70 -6.55
CA LYS A 80 -3.98 18.89 -7.74
C LYS A 80 -5.08 19.09 -8.77
N TYR A 81 -4.66 19.16 -10.03
CA TYR A 81 -5.58 19.25 -11.16
C TYR A 81 -5.12 18.34 -12.29
N ARG A 82 -6.08 17.67 -12.92
CA ARG A 82 -5.89 17.06 -14.25
C ARG A 82 -6.26 18.10 -15.29
N ILE A 83 -5.39 18.31 -16.28
CA ILE A 83 -5.54 19.41 -17.24
C ILE A 83 -5.95 18.86 -18.59
N ARG A 84 -7.14 19.25 -19.06
CA ARG A 84 -7.66 18.83 -20.36
C ARG A 84 -7.64 20.01 -21.35
N PRO A 85 -6.98 19.88 -22.50
CA PRO A 85 -7.14 20.84 -23.58
C PRO A 85 -8.58 20.84 -24.08
N LEU A 86 -9.20 22.00 -24.26
CA LEU A 86 -10.55 22.07 -24.81
C LEU A 86 -10.51 21.88 -26.33
N PRO A 87 -11.55 21.28 -26.94
CA PRO A 87 -11.72 21.25 -28.38
C PRO A 87 -12.38 22.53 -28.89
N GLU A 88 -12.48 22.63 -30.22
CA GLU A 88 -13.19 23.70 -30.91
C GLU A 88 -14.67 23.80 -30.48
N VAL A 89 -15.23 24.99 -30.63
CA VAL A 89 -16.63 25.27 -30.31
C VAL A 89 -17.55 24.33 -31.10
N GLY A 90 -18.54 23.75 -30.41
CA GLY A 90 -19.47 22.76 -30.98
C GLY A 90 -19.05 21.31 -30.77
N ARG A 91 -17.86 21.05 -30.24
CA ARG A 91 -17.38 19.70 -29.86
C ARG A 91 -17.45 19.48 -28.33
N PRO A 92 -17.73 18.26 -27.84
CA PRO A 92 -17.68 17.92 -26.42
C PRO A 92 -16.30 18.08 -25.77
N SER A 93 -16.22 18.72 -24.59
CA SER A 93 -14.94 18.98 -23.88
C SER A 93 -14.13 17.73 -23.51
N THR A 94 -14.75 16.56 -23.53
CA THR A 94 -14.17 15.27 -23.12
C THR A 94 -13.34 14.57 -24.22
N ILE A 95 -13.28 15.13 -25.44
CA ILE A 95 -12.62 14.49 -26.58
C ILE A 95 -11.09 14.42 -26.43
N ASN A 96 -10.46 15.47 -25.91
CA ASN A 96 -8.99 15.53 -25.85
C ASN A 96 -8.46 14.78 -24.63
N LYS A 97 -7.32 14.09 -24.80
CA LYS A 97 -6.55 13.54 -23.68
C LYS A 97 -6.00 14.67 -22.81
N CYS A 98 -5.86 14.40 -21.52
CA CYS A 98 -5.25 15.35 -20.60
C CYS A 98 -3.74 15.46 -20.81
N LEU A 99 -3.19 16.63 -20.47
CA LEU A 99 -1.75 16.88 -20.43
C LEU A 99 -1.08 16.02 -19.35
N PHE A 100 0.26 15.99 -19.38
CA PHE A 100 1.11 15.35 -18.37
C PHE A 100 0.78 13.86 -18.17
N ASP A 101 0.64 13.13 -19.27
CA ASP A 101 0.29 11.70 -19.27
C ASP A 101 -0.98 11.38 -18.47
N ASN A 102 -1.97 12.28 -18.54
CA ASN A 102 -3.25 12.15 -17.83
C ASN A 102 -3.14 12.18 -16.29
N LYS A 103 -1.99 12.57 -15.74
CA LYS A 103 -1.77 12.73 -14.31
C LYS A 103 -2.43 14.00 -13.78
N ALA A 104 -2.93 13.93 -12.55
CA ALA A 104 -3.26 15.13 -11.79
C ALA A 104 -2.01 15.59 -11.03
N LEU A 105 -1.62 16.84 -11.22
CA LEU A 105 -0.42 17.42 -10.61
C LEU A 105 -0.78 18.61 -9.74
N THR A 106 -0.05 18.80 -8.64
CA THR A 106 -0.19 19.97 -7.76
C THR A 106 0.19 21.25 -8.51
N LEU A 107 -0.74 22.19 -8.64
CA LEU A 107 -0.48 23.51 -9.19
C LEU A 107 0.35 24.34 -8.20
N GLN A 108 1.59 24.68 -8.55
CA GLN A 108 2.51 25.40 -7.67
C GLN A 108 2.35 26.92 -7.78
N SER A 109 2.16 27.43 -9.00
CA SER A 109 2.04 28.87 -9.24
C SER A 109 1.30 29.19 -10.53
N ILE A 110 0.69 30.37 -10.54
CA ILE A 110 0.11 31.01 -11.72
C ILE A 110 0.88 32.32 -11.95
N GLY A 111 1.45 32.48 -13.14
CA GLY A 111 2.24 33.63 -13.54
C GLY A 111 1.41 34.92 -13.71
N ARG A 112 2.12 36.03 -13.91
CA ARG A 112 1.53 37.33 -14.25
C ARG A 112 1.62 37.61 -15.75
N GLY A 113 0.76 38.48 -16.27
CA GLY A 113 0.79 38.94 -17.66
C GLY A 113 -0.46 38.58 -18.47
N TYR A 114 -0.41 38.83 -19.78
CA TYR A 114 -1.50 38.56 -20.73
C TYR A 114 -1.62 37.07 -21.08
N ALA A 115 -0.50 36.36 -21.07
CA ALA A 115 -0.43 34.91 -21.04
C ALA A 115 -0.08 34.50 -19.61
N ARG A 116 -0.83 33.55 -19.03
CA ARG A 116 -0.61 33.11 -17.65
C ARG A 116 0.14 31.79 -17.69
N ARG A 117 1.37 31.77 -17.17
CA ARG A 117 2.14 30.52 -17.02
C ARG A 117 1.60 29.74 -15.83
N PHE A 118 1.11 28.54 -16.07
CA PHE A 118 0.77 27.57 -15.03
C PHE A 118 1.97 26.66 -14.82
N THR A 119 2.43 26.53 -13.58
CA THR A 119 3.55 25.66 -13.22
C THR A 119 3.10 24.65 -12.19
N PHE A 120 3.31 23.37 -12.48
CA PHE A 120 2.92 22.24 -11.65
C PHE A 120 4.15 21.58 -11.01
N GLU A 121 3.91 20.70 -10.05
CA GLU A 121 4.97 19.93 -9.41
C GLU A 121 5.79 19.13 -10.42
N ALA A 122 7.10 19.07 -10.16
CA ALA A 122 8.03 18.31 -10.98
C ALA A 122 7.90 16.82 -10.69
N ASP A 123 8.22 15.98 -11.66
CA ASP A 123 8.41 14.55 -11.41
C ASP A 123 9.54 14.30 -10.41
N GLN A 124 9.55 13.10 -9.81
CA GLN A 124 10.62 12.67 -8.91
C GLN A 124 11.99 12.87 -9.56
N ASN A 125 12.91 13.49 -8.81
CA ASN A 125 14.28 13.82 -9.23
C ASN A 125 14.40 14.75 -10.45
N ARG A 126 13.33 15.46 -10.84
CA ARG A 126 13.34 16.42 -11.97
C ARG A 126 13.14 17.88 -11.55
N LEU A 127 13.40 18.21 -10.28
CA LEU A 127 13.16 19.57 -9.76
C LEU A 127 13.85 20.67 -10.58
N ASN A 128 15.10 20.42 -11.03
CA ASN A 128 15.87 21.39 -11.81
C ASN A 128 15.49 21.43 -13.30
N ASN A 129 14.79 20.41 -13.81
CA ASN A 129 14.40 20.26 -15.21
C ASN A 129 12.88 20.00 -15.29
N ASN A 130 12.10 20.89 -14.69
CA ASN A 130 10.65 20.75 -14.62
C ASN A 130 9.98 21.22 -15.92
N GLU A 131 9.46 20.27 -16.69
CA GLU A 131 8.71 20.51 -17.92
C GLU A 131 7.19 20.63 -17.69
N ASN A 132 6.72 20.49 -16.44
CA ASN A 132 5.29 20.50 -16.10
C ASN A 132 4.76 21.95 -16.02
N TYR A 133 4.77 22.65 -17.15
CA TYR A 133 4.19 23.98 -17.28
C TYR A 133 3.60 24.22 -18.68
N PHE A 134 2.66 25.16 -18.76
CA PHE A 134 2.15 25.68 -20.04
C PHE A 134 1.64 27.11 -19.86
N TRP A 135 1.34 27.78 -20.97
CA TRP A 135 0.70 29.10 -20.95
C TRP A 135 -0.77 29.00 -21.34
N SER A 136 -1.63 29.77 -20.69
CA SER A 136 -3.08 29.75 -20.89
C SER A 136 -3.56 30.10 -22.31
N ASP A 137 -2.69 30.65 -23.15
CA ASP A 137 -2.93 31.04 -24.54
C ASP A 137 -2.23 30.13 -25.55
N ASN A 138 -1.50 29.10 -25.10
CA ASN A 138 -0.93 28.08 -25.98
C ASN A 138 -1.99 27.40 -26.87
N ARG A 139 -3.28 27.47 -26.48
CA ARG A 139 -4.42 27.06 -27.29
C ARG A 139 -5.54 28.10 -27.24
N PRO A 140 -6.08 28.53 -28.39
CA PRO A 140 -7.18 29.49 -28.43
C PRO A 140 -8.49 28.93 -27.85
N GLU A 141 -8.68 27.61 -27.87
CA GLU A 141 -9.85 26.95 -27.26
C GLU A 141 -9.76 26.89 -25.74
N GLY A 142 -8.56 27.08 -25.16
CA GLY A 142 -8.31 27.00 -23.72
C GLY A 142 -8.21 25.59 -23.16
N TYR A 143 -8.36 25.51 -21.84
CA TYR A 143 -8.18 24.31 -21.02
C TYR A 143 -9.30 24.18 -19.98
N ALA A 144 -9.62 22.94 -19.63
CA ALA A 144 -10.44 22.58 -18.49
C ALA A 144 -9.56 21.96 -17.39
N PHE A 145 -9.60 22.55 -16.21
CA PHE A 145 -8.97 22.02 -15.00
C PHE A 145 -9.97 21.14 -14.26
N GLU A 146 -9.61 19.90 -13.99
CA GLU A 146 -10.41 18.93 -13.23
C GLU A 146 -9.76 18.76 -11.86
N LEU A 147 -10.45 19.14 -10.78
CA LEU A 147 -9.91 19.07 -9.42
C LEU A 147 -9.72 17.62 -8.96
N GLU A 148 -8.57 17.32 -8.35
CA GLU A 148 -8.31 16.03 -7.71
C GLU A 148 -7.90 16.26 -6.24
N LEU A 149 -8.82 16.02 -5.31
CA LEU A 149 -8.54 16.10 -3.87
C LEU A 149 -8.18 14.74 -3.27
N LEU A 150 -8.78 13.67 -3.79
CA LEU A 150 -8.51 12.27 -3.43
C LEU A 150 -7.74 11.59 -4.57
N SER A 151 -6.63 10.92 -4.29
CA SER A 151 -5.83 10.20 -5.30
C SER A 151 -5.78 8.69 -5.02
N GLU A 152 -5.48 7.91 -6.04
CA GLU A 152 -5.20 6.48 -5.89
C GLU A 152 -3.99 6.26 -4.98
N GLY A 153 -4.06 5.24 -4.11
CA GLY A 153 -3.05 4.95 -3.10
C GLY A 153 -3.21 5.73 -1.79
N ASP A 154 -4.09 6.73 -1.71
CA ASP A 154 -4.39 7.41 -0.45
C ASP A 154 -4.95 6.42 0.59
N LYS A 155 -4.51 6.55 1.84
CA LYS A 155 -4.84 5.61 2.92
C LYS A 155 -5.50 6.33 4.08
N PHE A 156 -6.53 5.69 4.63
CA PHE A 156 -7.38 6.24 5.67
C PHE A 156 -7.70 5.21 6.74
N THR A 157 -8.04 5.70 7.92
CA THR A 157 -8.73 4.94 8.97
C THR A 157 -10.19 5.37 8.95
N PHE A 158 -11.12 4.42 8.95
CA PHE A 158 -12.55 4.71 9.02
C PHE A 158 -13.10 4.53 10.43
N PHE A 159 -13.96 5.46 10.80
CA PHE A 159 -14.55 5.56 12.13
C PHE A 159 -16.07 5.54 12.02
N ASN A 160 -16.70 4.89 13.00
CA ASN A 160 -18.15 4.92 13.14
C ASN A 160 -18.63 6.28 13.69
N PRO A 161 -19.94 6.54 13.74
CA PRO A 161 -20.47 7.81 14.24
C PRO A 161 -20.15 8.07 15.72
N ASN A 162 -19.81 7.04 16.49
CA ASN A 162 -19.44 7.13 17.89
C ASN A 162 -17.96 7.49 18.08
N GLY A 163 -17.18 7.57 17.00
CA GLY A 163 -15.76 7.90 17.02
C GLY A 163 -14.84 6.72 17.28
N GLU A 164 -15.35 5.48 17.20
CA GLU A 164 -14.52 4.28 17.29
C GLU A 164 -13.97 3.91 15.92
N ALA A 165 -12.69 3.54 15.86
CA ALA A 165 -12.05 3.10 14.63
C ALA A 165 -12.44 1.66 14.30
N GLU A 166 -12.94 1.42 13.10
CA GLU A 166 -13.44 0.12 12.67
C GLU A 166 -12.53 -0.58 11.65
N GLY A 167 -11.63 0.16 11.01
CA GLY A 167 -10.67 -0.40 10.07
C GLY A 167 -9.94 0.64 9.23
N ILE A 168 -9.34 0.18 8.13
CA ILE A 168 -8.62 1.02 7.16
C ILE A 168 -9.24 0.93 5.77
N VAL A 169 -9.00 1.98 4.98
CA VAL A 169 -9.36 2.06 3.55
C VAL A 169 -8.15 2.54 2.77
N GLU A 170 -7.77 1.81 1.73
CA GLU A 170 -6.81 2.25 0.70
C GLU A 170 -7.57 2.51 -0.60
N VAL A 171 -7.42 3.71 -1.18
CA VAL A 171 -8.04 4.06 -2.46
C VAL A 171 -7.38 3.27 -3.58
N LEU A 172 -8.15 2.46 -4.28
CA LEU A 172 -7.68 1.67 -5.42
C LEU A 172 -7.85 2.44 -6.72
N THR A 173 -9.06 2.93 -6.98
CA THR A 173 -9.44 3.58 -8.23
C THR A 173 -10.40 4.71 -7.98
N ILE A 174 -10.28 5.79 -8.75
CA ILE A 174 -11.26 6.89 -8.77
C ILE A 174 -12.32 6.59 -9.85
N GLU A 175 -13.57 6.43 -9.44
CA GLU A 175 -14.66 5.95 -10.32
C GLU A 175 -15.37 7.08 -11.08
N ALA A 176 -15.27 8.31 -10.58
CA ALA A 176 -15.90 9.48 -11.19
C ALA A 176 -15.09 10.76 -10.95
N PRO A 177 -15.22 11.78 -11.82
CA PRO A 177 -14.62 13.09 -11.59
C PRO A 177 -15.08 13.71 -10.27
N GLN A 178 -14.18 14.42 -9.59
CA GLN A 178 -14.49 15.04 -8.31
C GLN A 178 -15.14 16.40 -8.54
N ILE A 179 -16.31 16.60 -7.93
CA ILE A 179 -17.10 17.82 -8.12
C ILE A 179 -16.88 18.74 -6.93
N GLU A 180 -16.23 19.89 -7.13
CA GLU A 180 -16.09 20.92 -6.11
C GLU A 180 -17.45 21.50 -5.73
N ILE A 181 -17.84 21.35 -4.45
CA ILE A 181 -19.11 21.86 -3.90
C ILE A 181 -18.92 23.05 -2.96
N PHE A 182 -17.69 23.33 -2.54
CA PHE A 182 -17.37 24.44 -1.66
C PHE A 182 -15.90 24.83 -1.79
N SER A 183 -15.63 26.13 -1.79
CA SER A 183 -14.30 26.68 -1.54
C SER A 183 -14.38 27.94 -0.72
N SER A 184 -13.43 28.13 0.19
CA SER A 184 -13.30 29.35 0.98
C SER A 184 -11.85 29.71 1.20
N LEU A 185 -11.57 31.01 1.31
CA LEU A 185 -10.30 31.57 1.71
C LEU A 185 -10.52 32.35 3.01
N SER A 186 -9.88 31.93 4.10
CA SER A 186 -9.95 32.64 5.38
C SER A 186 -8.59 32.62 6.07
N LYS A 187 -8.11 33.79 6.52
CA LYS A 187 -6.86 33.93 7.31
C LYS A 187 -5.64 33.17 6.73
N GLY A 188 -5.48 33.18 5.40
CA GLY A 188 -4.39 32.48 4.71
C GLY A 188 -4.57 30.96 4.58
N VAL A 189 -5.75 30.44 4.87
CA VAL A 189 -6.13 29.03 4.67
C VAL A 189 -7.15 28.95 3.55
N ILE A 190 -6.90 28.07 2.58
CA ILE A 190 -7.86 27.72 1.54
C ILE A 190 -8.45 26.37 1.89
N GLU A 191 -9.78 26.29 2.00
CA GLU A 191 -10.49 25.04 2.15
C GLU A 191 -11.25 24.73 0.86
N LYS A 192 -11.24 23.45 0.46
CA LYS A 192 -12.06 22.93 -0.64
C LYS A 192 -12.79 21.68 -0.20
N LYS A 193 -14.05 21.54 -0.62
CA LYS A 193 -14.82 20.30 -0.49
C LYS A 193 -15.24 19.81 -1.85
N ALA A 194 -15.11 18.51 -2.07
CA ALA A 194 -15.59 17.87 -3.28
C ALA A 194 -16.38 16.60 -2.96
N THR A 195 -17.34 16.29 -3.82
CA THR A 195 -17.98 14.96 -3.83
C THR A 195 -17.06 14.00 -4.57
N VAL A 196 -16.87 12.80 -4.01
CA VAL A 196 -15.99 11.77 -4.55
C VAL A 196 -16.72 10.43 -4.64
N THR A 197 -16.39 9.66 -5.68
CA THR A 197 -16.80 8.26 -5.87
C THR A 197 -15.55 7.47 -6.22
N PHE A 198 -15.23 6.44 -5.44
CA PHE A 198 -13.99 5.69 -5.57
C PHE A 198 -14.16 4.24 -5.10
N THR A 199 -13.34 3.33 -5.61
CA THR A 199 -13.24 1.98 -5.06
C THR A 199 -12.14 1.98 -4.00
N GLY A 200 -12.48 1.56 -2.79
CA GLY A 200 -11.55 1.42 -1.68
C GLY A 200 -11.35 -0.04 -1.29
N LYS A 201 -10.12 -0.45 -1.01
CA LYS A 201 -9.81 -1.70 -0.30
C LYS A 201 -10.07 -1.47 1.18
N VAL A 202 -11.20 -1.97 1.67
CA VAL A 202 -11.65 -1.84 3.05
C VAL A 202 -11.20 -3.05 3.85
N GLU A 203 -10.43 -2.85 4.91
CA GLU A 203 -10.03 -3.90 5.86
C GLU A 203 -10.57 -3.55 7.25
N TYR A 204 -11.43 -4.41 7.79
CA TYR A 204 -11.95 -4.24 9.15
C TYR A 204 -10.92 -4.70 10.16
N TYR A 205 -10.76 -3.94 11.25
CA TYR A 205 -9.85 -4.31 12.33
C TYR A 205 -10.22 -5.62 13.02
N GLU A 206 -11.50 -5.92 13.16
CA GLU A 206 -11.98 -7.13 13.82
C GLU A 206 -11.70 -8.41 13.02
N THR A 207 -11.85 -8.36 11.69
CA THR A 207 -11.74 -9.56 10.85
C THR A 207 -10.39 -9.65 10.13
N GLY A 208 -9.70 -8.53 9.91
CA GLY A 208 -8.48 -8.46 9.10
C GLY A 208 -8.71 -8.77 7.62
N VAL A 209 -9.96 -8.96 7.18
CA VAL A 209 -10.28 -9.29 5.80
C VAL A 209 -10.41 -8.00 4.99
N ALA A 210 -9.56 -7.86 3.97
CA ALA A 210 -9.60 -6.76 3.03
C ALA A 210 -10.51 -7.08 1.84
N LYS A 211 -11.47 -6.20 1.53
CA LYS A 211 -12.37 -6.33 0.37
C LYS A 211 -12.48 -5.02 -0.40
N PRO A 212 -12.47 -5.05 -1.75
CA PRO A 212 -12.76 -3.87 -2.55
C PRO A 212 -14.25 -3.50 -2.42
N MET A 213 -14.54 -2.22 -2.23
CA MET A 213 -15.89 -1.68 -2.08
C MET A 213 -16.01 -0.34 -2.77
N ASN A 214 -17.14 -0.10 -3.43
CA ASN A 214 -17.46 1.20 -4.03
C ASN A 214 -17.96 2.15 -2.94
N LEU A 215 -17.28 3.29 -2.79
CA LEU A 215 -17.52 4.27 -1.75
C LEU A 215 -17.83 5.64 -2.37
N THR A 216 -18.74 6.36 -1.71
CA THR A 216 -19.02 7.77 -2.02
C THR A 216 -18.83 8.60 -0.76
N GLY A 217 -18.47 9.87 -0.92
CA GLY A 217 -18.30 10.76 0.22
C GLY A 217 -18.07 12.21 -0.17
N THR A 218 -17.87 13.03 0.85
CA THR A 218 -17.43 14.42 0.71
C THR A 218 -16.06 14.58 1.33
N VAL A 219 -15.03 14.79 0.51
CA VAL A 219 -13.67 15.08 0.95
C VAL A 219 -13.54 16.55 1.32
N LEU A 220 -12.84 16.83 2.42
CA LEU A 220 -12.41 18.17 2.82
C LEU A 220 -10.89 18.23 2.74
N SER A 221 -10.38 19.14 1.91
CA SER A 221 -8.95 19.42 1.78
C SER A 221 -8.65 20.85 2.20
N ARG A 222 -7.46 21.06 2.76
CA ARG A 222 -7.03 22.33 3.35
C ARG A 222 -5.61 22.66 2.93
N LYS A 223 -5.40 23.88 2.42
CA LYS A 223 -4.08 24.44 2.11
C LYS A 223 -3.78 25.62 3.01
N ILE A 224 -2.71 25.52 3.80
CA ILE A 224 -2.25 26.58 4.69
C ILE A 224 -1.22 27.44 3.96
N LYS A 225 -1.22 28.77 4.20
CA LYS A 225 -0.20 29.69 3.68
C LYS A 225 1.20 29.20 4.03
N GLY A 226 2.10 29.18 3.05
CA GLY A 226 3.48 28.71 3.20
C GLY A 226 3.67 27.20 2.94
N LYS A 227 2.60 26.40 2.92
CA LYS A 227 2.66 25.02 2.43
C LYS A 227 2.52 25.00 0.91
N SER A 228 3.29 24.13 0.27
CA SER A 228 3.31 23.93 -1.19
C SER A 228 2.06 23.22 -1.70
N SER A 229 1.45 22.35 -0.88
CA SER A 229 0.28 21.55 -1.24
C SER A 229 -0.79 21.58 -0.15
N ALA A 230 -2.01 21.24 -0.56
CA ALA A 230 -3.15 21.00 0.30
C ALA A 230 -3.10 19.56 0.83
N GLU A 231 -3.65 19.35 2.01
CA GLU A 231 -3.78 18.04 2.63
C GLU A 231 -5.25 17.71 2.85
N ILE A 232 -5.62 16.44 2.66
CA ILE A 232 -6.95 15.95 3.04
C ILE A 232 -7.04 16.03 4.57
N VAL A 233 -8.12 16.62 5.07
CA VAL A 233 -8.41 16.70 6.50
C VAL A 233 -9.26 15.50 6.93
N LYS A 234 -10.31 15.22 6.15
CA LYS A 234 -11.27 14.14 6.41
C LYS A 234 -12.15 13.88 5.19
N ILE A 235 -12.74 12.70 5.12
CA ILE A 235 -13.85 12.39 4.22
C ILE A 235 -15.07 12.05 5.07
N THR A 236 -16.19 12.68 4.78
CA THR A 236 -17.44 12.51 5.55
C THR A 236 -18.55 11.96 4.67
N LYS A 237 -19.64 11.53 5.31
CA LYS A 237 -20.81 10.94 4.63
C LYS A 237 -20.45 9.69 3.81
N VAL A 238 -19.48 8.92 4.30
CA VAL A 238 -19.09 7.65 3.67
C VAL A 238 -20.01 6.56 4.19
N SER A 239 -20.40 5.62 3.32
CA SER A 239 -21.18 4.45 3.69
C SER A 239 -20.37 3.19 3.38
N ILE A 240 -20.06 2.40 4.40
CA ILE A 240 -19.40 1.10 4.27
C ILE A 240 -20.37 0.07 4.84
N ASN A 241 -20.78 -0.92 4.03
CA ASN A 241 -21.73 -1.96 4.43
C ASN A 241 -23.04 -1.42 5.06
N ARG A 242 -23.56 -0.29 4.55
CA ARG A 242 -24.76 0.42 5.07
C ARG A 242 -24.56 1.12 6.42
N HIS A 243 -23.35 1.14 6.95
CA HIS A 243 -22.98 1.92 8.13
C HIS A 243 -22.37 3.26 7.70
N ARG A 244 -22.87 4.35 8.30
CA ARG A 244 -22.31 5.69 8.08
C ARG A 244 -21.00 5.81 8.83
N CYS A 245 -19.96 6.26 8.14
CA CYS A 245 -18.64 6.46 8.72
C CYS A 245 -18.02 7.76 8.21
N TYR A 246 -16.87 8.10 8.81
CA TYR A 246 -15.96 9.11 8.31
C TYR A 246 -14.54 8.57 8.24
N LEU A 247 -13.75 9.11 7.32
CA LEU A 247 -12.36 8.73 7.08
C LEU A 247 -11.44 9.83 7.56
N LEU A 248 -10.39 9.45 8.30
CA LEU A 248 -9.27 10.33 8.62
C LEU A 248 -8.00 9.83 7.91
N PRO A 249 -7.15 10.74 7.39
CA PRO A 249 -5.92 10.36 6.72
C PRO A 249 -4.98 9.52 7.60
N GLY A 250 -4.29 8.57 6.97
CA GLY A 250 -3.35 7.67 7.63
C GLY A 250 -3.97 6.36 8.14
N MET A 251 -3.12 5.36 8.36
CA MET A 251 -3.51 4.05 8.89
C MET A 251 -3.19 3.96 10.38
N GLN A 252 -4.22 3.98 11.23
CA GLN A 252 -4.08 3.88 12.68
C GLN A 252 -4.19 2.44 13.15
N LYS A 253 -3.16 1.63 12.85
CA LYS A 253 -3.10 0.20 13.20
C LYS A 253 -3.23 -0.10 14.70
N ILE A 254 -3.01 0.90 15.56
CA ILE A 254 -3.19 0.81 17.02
C ILE A 254 -4.61 0.35 17.42
N HIS A 255 -5.62 0.61 16.59
CA HIS A 255 -6.99 0.21 16.85
C HIS A 255 -7.33 -1.20 16.36
N ARG A 256 -6.38 -1.93 15.78
CA ARG A 256 -6.59 -3.30 15.33
C ARG A 256 -6.96 -4.17 16.53
N ARG A 257 -8.14 -4.80 16.48
CA ARG A 257 -8.66 -5.69 17.54
C ARG A 257 -8.36 -7.13 17.14
N PHE A 258 -7.76 -7.89 18.05
CA PHE A 258 -7.42 -9.29 17.83
C PHE A 258 -8.12 -10.14 18.89
N THR A 259 -8.99 -11.06 18.48
CA THR A 259 -9.72 -11.92 19.42
C THR A 259 -9.11 -13.32 19.44
N VAL A 260 -8.73 -13.77 20.64
CA VAL A 260 -8.20 -15.12 20.89
C VAL A 260 -9.15 -15.91 21.76
N ARG A 261 -9.16 -17.23 21.56
CA ARG A 261 -9.98 -18.15 22.37
C ARG A 261 -9.11 -19.32 22.81
N GLY A 262 -9.13 -19.62 24.11
CA GLY A 262 -8.36 -20.75 24.64
C GLY A 262 -8.87 -22.10 24.11
N GLN A 263 -10.17 -22.22 23.81
CA GLN A 263 -10.73 -23.42 23.19
C GLN A 263 -10.06 -23.76 21.83
N ASP A 264 -9.62 -22.75 21.07
CA ASP A 264 -9.05 -22.95 19.73
C ASP A 264 -7.64 -23.57 19.82
N ILE A 265 -7.03 -23.55 21.01
CA ILE A 265 -5.71 -24.11 21.30
C ILE A 265 -5.78 -25.27 22.31
N ASN A 266 -6.98 -25.81 22.56
CA ASN A 266 -7.26 -26.84 23.56
C ASN A 266 -6.85 -26.44 25.00
N ASP A 267 -7.00 -25.17 25.35
CA ASP A 267 -6.80 -24.62 26.69
C ASP A 267 -8.16 -24.20 27.31
N VAL A 268 -8.13 -23.57 28.49
CA VAL A 268 -9.34 -23.07 29.19
C VAL A 268 -10.20 -22.23 28.22
N PRO A 269 -11.53 -22.45 28.12
CA PRO A 269 -12.40 -21.85 27.10
C PRO A 269 -12.75 -20.37 27.36
N THR A 270 -11.73 -19.55 27.63
CA THR A 270 -11.80 -18.09 27.77
C THR A 270 -11.70 -17.41 26.40
N LYS A 271 -12.32 -16.24 26.27
CA LYS A 271 -12.23 -15.36 25.10
C LYS A 271 -11.65 -14.01 25.53
N TYR A 272 -10.59 -13.56 24.86
CA TYR A 272 -9.99 -12.25 25.08
C TYR A 272 -9.98 -11.45 23.79
N THR A 273 -10.17 -10.14 23.87
CA THR A 273 -10.04 -9.20 22.76
C THR A 273 -8.91 -8.23 23.09
N MET A 274 -7.80 -8.36 22.37
CA MET A 274 -6.61 -7.53 22.48
C MET A 274 -6.68 -6.39 21.47
N THR A 275 -6.02 -5.27 21.74
CA THR A 275 -5.84 -4.16 20.79
C THR A 275 -4.39 -3.79 20.69
N GLY A 276 -3.92 -3.29 19.53
CA GLY A 276 -2.54 -2.78 19.41
C GLY A 276 -1.45 -3.84 19.26
N LEU A 277 -1.81 -5.08 18.94
CA LEU A 277 -0.87 -6.13 18.54
C LEU A 277 -0.31 -5.82 17.14
N GLU A 278 1.01 -5.83 16.99
CA GLU A 278 1.65 -5.61 15.70
C GLU A 278 1.59 -6.87 14.83
N SER A 279 1.65 -6.71 13.50
CA SER A 279 1.50 -7.84 12.57
C SER A 279 2.62 -8.88 12.65
N PHE A 280 3.74 -8.53 13.26
CA PHE A 280 4.90 -9.39 13.48
C PHE A 280 4.91 -10.10 14.84
N GLU A 281 3.96 -9.76 15.72
CA GLU A 281 3.91 -10.27 17.09
C GLU A 281 2.95 -11.44 17.24
N ILE A 282 3.25 -12.27 18.23
CA ILE A 282 2.47 -13.44 18.62
C ILE A 282 1.75 -13.13 19.95
N PRO A 283 0.42 -13.35 20.03
CA PRO A 283 -0.41 -12.88 21.14
C PRO A 283 -0.28 -13.69 22.44
N VAL A 284 -0.25 -12.99 23.57
CA VAL A 284 -0.35 -13.54 24.94
C VAL A 284 -1.29 -12.68 25.78
N VAL A 285 -2.30 -13.29 26.41
CA VAL A 285 -3.24 -12.56 27.30
C VAL A 285 -3.96 -13.52 28.23
N GLY A 286 -4.04 -13.20 29.52
CA GLY A 286 -4.83 -13.97 30.48
C GLY A 286 -4.40 -15.43 30.56
N THR A 287 -5.27 -16.36 30.18
CA THR A 287 -4.98 -17.80 30.05
C THR A 287 -4.51 -18.20 28.65
N TYR A 288 -4.56 -17.32 27.65
CA TYR A 288 -4.17 -17.61 26.28
C TYR A 288 -2.69 -17.30 26.05
N VAL A 289 -1.93 -18.32 25.64
CA VAL A 289 -0.58 -18.18 25.08
C VAL A 289 -0.59 -18.91 23.75
N ASP A 290 -0.34 -18.18 22.65
CA ASP A 290 -0.34 -18.76 21.31
C ASP A 290 0.63 -19.97 21.24
N PRO A 291 0.22 -21.13 20.68
CA PRO A 291 1.05 -22.33 20.58
C PRO A 291 2.36 -22.17 19.81
N ARG A 292 2.51 -21.09 19.04
CA ARG A 292 3.78 -20.73 18.39
C ARG A 292 4.81 -20.20 19.39
N ILE A 293 4.41 -19.82 20.60
CA ILE A 293 5.36 -19.40 21.65
C ILE A 293 5.89 -20.66 22.34
N ILE A 294 7.16 -20.99 22.08
CA ILE A 294 7.76 -22.25 22.50
C ILE A 294 9.03 -21.97 23.31
N PRO A 295 9.20 -22.58 24.50
CA PRO A 295 10.45 -22.51 25.23
C PRO A 295 11.65 -22.99 24.42
N GLY A 296 12.79 -22.32 24.60
CA GLY A 296 14.04 -22.52 23.86
C GLY A 296 14.24 -21.54 22.70
N PHE A 297 13.21 -20.78 22.30
CA PHE A 297 13.32 -19.70 21.31
C PHE A 297 13.43 -18.32 21.99
N CYS A 298 13.98 -17.33 21.27
CA CYS A 298 14.13 -15.96 21.74
C CYS A 298 12.96 -15.08 21.31
N TYR A 299 12.52 -14.19 22.21
CA TYR A 299 11.44 -13.24 21.94
C TYR A 299 11.77 -11.85 22.51
N LYS A 300 11.35 -10.80 21.81
CA LYS A 300 11.15 -9.47 22.41
C LYS A 300 9.70 -9.38 22.90
N VAL A 301 9.49 -8.76 24.06
CA VAL A 301 8.17 -8.68 24.68
C VAL A 301 7.72 -7.24 24.73
N ARG A 302 6.53 -6.95 24.21
CA ARG A 302 5.93 -5.62 24.24
C ARG A 302 4.52 -5.68 24.81
N PRO A 303 4.18 -4.84 25.80
CA PRO A 303 2.80 -4.65 26.20
C PRO A 303 2.04 -3.86 25.15
N ASN A 304 0.83 -4.30 24.82
CA ASN A 304 0.12 -3.77 23.66
C ASN A 304 -0.33 -2.31 23.80
N ASP A 305 -0.47 -1.82 25.04
CA ASP A 305 -0.87 -0.46 25.40
C ASP A 305 0.25 0.58 25.21
N ARG A 306 1.48 0.15 24.92
CA ARG A 306 2.64 1.04 24.76
C ARG A 306 3.61 0.58 23.68
N LYS A 307 4.54 1.48 23.33
CA LYS A 307 5.58 1.23 22.31
C LYS A 307 6.84 0.60 22.91
N ASP A 308 7.09 0.85 24.19
CA ASP A 308 8.31 0.39 24.85
C ASP A 308 8.24 -1.11 25.17
N HIS A 309 9.31 -1.81 24.83
CA HIS A 309 9.47 -3.22 25.12
C HIS A 309 9.90 -3.44 26.57
N LEU A 310 9.47 -4.56 27.16
CA LEU A 310 9.99 -5.03 28.45
C LEU A 310 11.47 -5.43 28.32
N PHE A 311 12.13 -5.63 29.47
CA PHE A 311 13.52 -6.11 29.54
C PHE A 311 14.54 -5.22 28.81
N GLY A 312 14.25 -3.91 28.72
CA GLY A 312 15.08 -2.95 27.99
C GLY A 312 15.09 -3.18 26.48
N GLY A 313 14.05 -3.84 25.93
CA GLY A 313 13.96 -4.18 24.51
C GLY A 313 14.88 -5.32 24.06
N ARG A 314 15.51 -6.03 25.00
CA ARG A 314 16.33 -7.18 24.70
C ARG A 314 15.46 -8.37 24.28
N ALA A 315 15.97 -9.13 23.32
CA ALA A 315 15.40 -10.43 22.99
C ALA A 315 15.96 -11.45 23.96
N LEU A 316 15.10 -12.13 24.71
CA LEU A 316 15.50 -13.12 25.70
C LEU A 316 14.98 -14.50 25.32
N LYS A 317 15.76 -15.55 25.62
CA LYS A 317 15.34 -16.94 25.46
C LYS A 317 14.24 -17.25 26.48
N LEU A 318 13.12 -17.76 25.99
CA LEU A 318 12.05 -18.26 26.84
C LEU A 318 12.44 -19.61 27.43
N LEU A 319 12.45 -19.75 28.75
CA LEU A 319 12.84 -20.98 29.43
C LEU A 319 11.64 -21.88 29.74
N SER A 320 10.52 -21.28 30.13
CA SER A 320 9.31 -22.04 30.50
C SER A 320 8.05 -21.18 30.42
N ILE A 321 6.92 -21.86 30.30
CA ILE A 321 5.57 -21.29 30.39
C ILE A 321 4.86 -22.06 31.50
N GLY A 322 4.45 -21.34 32.55
CA GLY A 322 3.74 -21.91 33.69
C GLY A 322 2.37 -22.44 33.31
N MET A 323 1.88 -23.41 34.10
CA MET A 323 0.52 -23.94 34.00
C MET A 323 -0.46 -23.10 34.83
N GLY A 324 -1.75 -23.24 34.55
CA GLY A 324 -2.82 -22.60 35.33
C GLY A 324 -3.33 -21.28 34.76
N TYR A 325 -4.07 -20.54 35.59
CA TYR A 325 -4.54 -19.18 35.32
C TYR A 325 -3.38 -18.21 35.49
N ALA A 326 -3.28 -17.22 34.60
CA ALA A 326 -2.09 -16.39 34.47
C ALA A 326 -0.86 -17.28 34.24
N LYS A 327 -0.47 -17.51 32.98
CA LYS A 327 0.72 -18.32 32.71
C LYS A 327 1.95 -17.48 32.99
N ARG A 328 2.85 -17.98 33.84
CA ARG A 328 4.15 -17.33 34.09
C ARG A 328 5.10 -17.62 32.92
N LEU A 329 5.50 -16.59 32.18
CA LEU A 329 6.56 -16.68 31.18
C LEU A 329 7.88 -16.36 31.85
N THR A 330 8.79 -17.34 31.86
CA THR A 330 10.13 -17.19 32.47
C THR A 330 11.17 -17.13 31.37
N PHE A 331 11.96 -16.08 31.34
CA PHE A 331 13.03 -15.85 30.37
C PHE A 331 14.40 -16.06 31.01
N GLN A 332 15.42 -16.24 30.19
CA GLN A 332 16.80 -16.39 30.62
C GLN A 332 17.19 -15.20 31.51
N PRO A 333 17.57 -15.43 32.78
CA PRO A 333 17.96 -14.35 33.68
C PRO A 333 19.41 -13.91 33.40
N ASP A 334 19.73 -12.66 33.74
CA ASP A 334 21.12 -12.18 33.71
C ASP A 334 21.94 -12.74 34.90
N SER A 335 21.27 -13.06 36.01
CA SER A 335 21.85 -13.67 37.21
C SER A 335 21.03 -14.88 37.64
N LEU A 336 21.70 -15.99 37.95
CA LEU A 336 21.05 -17.17 38.51
C LEU A 336 20.65 -17.01 39.99
N VAL A 337 21.21 -16.00 40.68
CA VAL A 337 20.97 -15.75 42.10
C VAL A 337 19.69 -14.93 42.31
N GLU A 338 19.43 -13.97 41.43
CA GLU A 338 18.26 -13.08 41.50
C GLU A 338 17.56 -13.02 40.13
N PRO A 339 16.79 -14.06 39.76
CA PRO A 339 16.11 -14.09 38.47
C PRO A 339 14.90 -13.14 38.47
N ASP A 340 14.98 -12.07 37.68
CA ASP A 340 13.95 -11.03 37.53
C ASP A 340 13.28 -11.03 36.14
N ASN A 341 13.82 -11.78 35.19
CA ASN A 341 13.29 -11.89 33.82
C ASN A 341 12.06 -12.82 33.73
N TYR A 342 10.97 -12.48 34.40
CA TYR A 342 9.68 -13.19 34.26
C TYR A 342 8.50 -12.23 34.29
N LEU A 343 7.37 -12.67 33.74
CA LEU A 343 6.10 -11.96 33.82
C LEU A 343 4.93 -12.94 33.77
N TRP A 344 3.74 -12.46 34.12
CA TRP A 344 2.50 -13.21 33.97
C TRP A 344 1.73 -12.71 32.75
N SER A 345 1.07 -13.62 32.03
CA SER A 345 0.32 -13.32 30.81
C SER A 345 -0.88 -12.38 31.02
N ASP A 346 -1.25 -12.08 32.25
CA ASP A 346 -2.32 -11.16 32.65
C ASP A 346 -1.82 -9.86 33.32
N ASN A 347 -0.50 -9.68 33.45
CA ASN A 347 0.08 -8.43 33.98
C ASN A 347 -0.36 -7.19 33.18
N HIS A 348 -0.78 -7.38 31.93
CA HIS A 348 -1.22 -6.33 31.02
C HIS A 348 -2.65 -6.62 30.52
N PRO A 349 -3.63 -5.74 30.79
CA PRO A 349 -5.04 -5.99 30.46
C PRO A 349 -5.29 -6.08 28.95
N ASP A 350 -4.56 -5.30 28.14
CA ASP A 350 -4.62 -5.34 26.68
C ASP A 350 -3.76 -6.47 26.06
N GLY A 351 -3.11 -7.25 26.91
CA GLY A 351 -2.21 -8.35 26.58
C GLY A 351 -0.83 -7.91 26.10
N LEU A 352 -0.09 -8.88 25.60
CA LEU A 352 1.32 -8.81 25.23
C LEU A 352 1.51 -9.29 23.79
N GLY A 353 2.39 -8.62 23.05
CA GLY A 353 2.94 -9.07 21.79
C GLY A 353 4.34 -9.64 21.99
N LEU A 354 4.56 -10.87 21.54
CA LEU A 354 5.88 -11.50 21.50
C LEU A 354 6.41 -11.53 20.07
N GLU A 355 7.46 -10.77 19.80
CA GLU A 355 8.18 -10.77 18.53
C GLU A 355 9.23 -11.89 18.54
N PRO A 356 9.14 -12.91 17.67
CA PRO A 356 10.15 -13.97 17.60
C PRO A 356 11.48 -13.41 17.07
N ARG A 357 12.60 -13.85 17.63
CA ARG A 357 13.93 -13.42 17.22
C ARG A 357 14.83 -14.60 16.88
N ALA A 358 15.26 -14.63 15.63
CA ALA A 358 16.17 -15.62 15.08
C ALA A 358 17.60 -15.09 14.99
N VAL A 359 17.75 -13.86 14.48
CA VAL A 359 19.07 -13.26 14.19
C VAL A 359 19.31 -12.06 15.10
N HIS A 360 20.51 -11.98 15.66
CA HIS A 360 20.93 -10.93 16.59
C HIS A 360 22.21 -10.23 16.12
N LYS A 361 22.39 -8.97 16.55
CA LYS A 361 23.67 -8.26 16.38
C LYS A 361 24.85 -9.11 16.88
N GLY A 362 25.90 -9.18 16.08
CA GLY A 362 27.12 -9.93 16.37
C GLY A 362 27.11 -11.38 15.89
N MET A 363 25.98 -11.93 15.44
CA MET A 363 25.96 -13.26 14.82
C MET A 363 26.79 -13.28 13.54
N GLU A 364 27.51 -14.37 13.32
CA GLU A 364 28.40 -14.55 12.17
C GLU A 364 27.97 -15.72 11.31
N PHE A 365 28.05 -15.54 10.00
CA PHE A 365 27.60 -16.49 8.99
C PHE A 365 28.67 -16.69 7.92
N ILE A 366 28.69 -17.88 7.34
CA ILE A 366 29.37 -18.21 6.09
C ILE A 366 28.35 -18.04 4.97
N VAL A 367 28.70 -17.25 3.95
CA VAL A 367 27.87 -17.01 2.77
C VAL A 367 28.19 -18.06 1.72
N LYS A 368 27.18 -18.79 1.25
CA LYS A 368 27.34 -19.87 0.27
C LYS A 368 26.38 -19.73 -0.91
N ALA A 369 26.80 -20.18 -2.09
CA ALA A 369 25.95 -20.53 -3.21
C ALA A 369 26.12 -22.02 -3.51
N GLY A 370 25.13 -22.84 -3.16
CA GLY A 370 25.32 -24.29 -3.08
C GLY A 370 26.46 -24.65 -2.14
N ASP A 371 27.45 -25.39 -2.64
CA ASP A 371 28.63 -25.81 -1.87
C ASP A 371 29.79 -24.79 -1.92
N ILE A 372 29.69 -23.75 -2.75
CA ILE A 372 30.74 -22.75 -2.92
C ILE A 372 30.66 -21.72 -1.80
N VAL A 373 31.75 -21.53 -1.06
CA VAL A 373 31.89 -20.46 -0.08
C VAL A 373 32.25 -19.16 -0.78
N LEU A 374 31.39 -18.16 -0.65
CA LEU A 374 31.53 -16.85 -1.28
C LEU A 374 32.09 -15.79 -0.33
N GLY A 375 32.03 -16.03 0.97
CA GLY A 375 32.50 -15.08 1.96
C GLY A 375 31.90 -15.30 3.34
N GLU A 376 31.97 -14.25 4.15
CA GLU A 376 31.53 -14.23 5.54
C GLU A 376 30.68 -13.00 5.79
N ALA A 377 29.69 -13.12 6.67
CA ALA A 377 28.83 -12.02 7.06
C ALA A 377 28.74 -11.92 8.58
N GLN A 378 28.76 -10.71 9.11
CA GLN A 378 28.52 -10.42 10.52
C GLN A 378 27.36 -9.44 10.64
N VAL A 379 26.38 -9.76 11.48
CA VAL A 379 25.21 -8.90 11.70
C VAL A 379 25.64 -7.66 12.47
N PHE A 380 25.48 -6.50 11.84
CA PHE A 380 25.81 -5.20 12.41
C PHE A 380 24.60 -4.57 13.12
N ARG A 381 23.42 -4.63 12.51
CA ARG A 381 22.16 -4.11 13.07
C ARG A 381 21.00 -5.05 12.77
N ASP A 382 20.15 -5.24 13.77
CA ASP A 382 18.93 -6.04 13.72
C ASP A 382 17.71 -5.24 14.24
N ASP A 383 17.68 -3.94 13.97
CA ASP A 383 16.66 -3.04 14.53
C ASP A 383 15.25 -3.27 13.98
N LEU A 384 15.14 -3.85 12.78
CA LEU A 384 13.84 -4.14 12.17
C LEU A 384 13.17 -5.36 12.83
N PRO A 385 11.83 -5.39 12.88
CA PRO A 385 11.11 -6.52 13.44
C PRO A 385 11.34 -7.82 12.65
N GLN A 386 11.37 -8.94 13.36
CA GLN A 386 11.37 -10.28 12.77
C GLN A 386 10.01 -10.94 13.01
N PHE A 387 9.51 -11.73 12.06
CA PHE A 387 8.20 -12.36 12.20
C PHE A 387 8.18 -13.79 11.67
N GLU A 388 7.41 -14.63 12.36
CA GLU A 388 7.23 -16.03 11.98
C GLU A 388 6.29 -16.15 10.79
N GLN A 389 6.76 -16.74 9.69
CA GLN A 389 5.91 -17.09 8.56
C GLN A 389 5.12 -18.36 8.86
N HIS A 390 5.80 -19.39 9.35
CA HIS A 390 5.18 -20.64 9.79
C HIS A 390 6.12 -21.45 10.70
N MET A 391 5.56 -22.51 11.27
CA MET A 391 6.23 -23.47 12.14
C MET A 391 5.78 -24.88 11.80
N GLU A 392 6.71 -25.83 11.89
CA GLU A 392 6.45 -27.25 11.67
C GLU A 392 7.14 -28.13 12.72
N ARG A 393 6.63 -29.36 12.85
CA ARG A 393 7.22 -30.41 13.70
C ARG A 393 7.88 -31.43 12.79
N ILE A 394 9.18 -31.62 12.95
CA ILE A 394 9.99 -32.50 12.11
C ILE A 394 10.33 -33.76 12.89
N GLN A 395 10.06 -34.92 12.29
CA GLN A 395 10.50 -36.19 12.87
C GLN A 395 12.00 -36.36 12.64
N THR A 396 12.75 -36.51 13.73
CA THR A 396 14.18 -36.79 13.73
C THR A 396 14.44 -38.17 14.36
N PRO A 397 15.63 -38.76 14.17
CA PRO A 397 15.99 -40.01 14.85
C PRO A 397 15.92 -39.93 16.38
N SER A 398 16.12 -38.74 16.96
CA SER A 398 16.15 -38.50 18.41
C SER A 398 14.79 -38.06 18.99
N GLY A 399 13.76 -37.89 18.15
CA GLY A 399 12.42 -37.45 18.55
C GLY A 399 11.83 -36.38 17.62
N VAL A 400 10.88 -35.60 18.12
CA VAL A 400 10.24 -34.52 17.34
C VAL A 400 10.97 -33.19 17.57
N ALA A 401 11.58 -32.65 16.52
CA ALA A 401 12.15 -31.30 16.52
C ALA A 401 11.07 -30.27 16.15
N VAL A 402 11.25 -29.03 16.62
CA VAL A 402 10.42 -27.90 16.20
C VAL A 402 11.24 -26.99 15.30
N GLN A 403 10.73 -26.69 14.11
CA GLN A 403 11.37 -25.78 13.17
C GLN A 403 10.45 -24.59 12.91
N LYS A 404 11.04 -23.38 12.97
CA LYS A 404 10.37 -22.12 12.67
C LYS A 404 11.04 -21.46 11.48
N TYR A 405 10.23 -20.82 10.66
CA TYR A 405 10.67 -20.03 9.53
C TYR A 405 10.37 -18.57 9.82
N ILE A 406 11.40 -17.81 10.13
CA ILE A 406 11.31 -16.44 10.62
C ILE A 406 11.88 -15.50 9.57
N HIS A 407 11.07 -14.58 9.07
CA HIS A 407 11.55 -13.57 8.15
C HIS A 407 12.47 -12.60 8.89
N VAL A 408 13.62 -12.30 8.30
CA VAL A 408 14.63 -11.42 8.86
C VAL A 408 15.00 -10.32 7.86
N ASP A 409 15.20 -9.11 8.39
CA ASP A 409 15.70 -7.96 7.64
C ASP A 409 16.75 -7.27 8.52
N VAL A 410 18.02 -7.45 8.15
CA VAL A 410 19.16 -7.06 8.98
C VAL A 410 20.22 -6.35 8.14
N PHE A 411 21.05 -5.55 8.79
CA PHE A 411 22.25 -5.00 8.16
C PHE A 411 23.46 -5.81 8.59
N CYS A 412 24.25 -6.27 7.63
CA CYS A 412 25.44 -7.07 7.86
C CYS A 412 26.67 -6.43 7.23
N HIS A 413 27.81 -6.58 7.88
CA HIS A 413 29.10 -6.43 7.24
C HIS A 413 29.45 -7.73 6.51
N ILE A 414 29.65 -7.67 5.20
CA ILE A 414 29.99 -8.82 4.36
C ILE A 414 31.43 -8.68 3.88
N ARG A 415 32.21 -9.74 4.03
CA ARG A 415 33.55 -9.90 3.47
C ARG A 415 33.53 -11.00 2.42
N LEU A 416 33.87 -10.68 1.18
CA LEU A 416 33.89 -11.64 0.07
C LEU A 416 35.21 -12.41 0.03
N ALA A 417 35.15 -13.68 -0.37
CA ALA A 417 36.33 -14.49 -0.66
C ALA A 417 36.80 -14.17 -2.07
N ILE A 418 37.95 -13.48 -2.20
CA ILE A 418 38.50 -13.08 -3.51
C ILE A 418 39.06 -14.31 -4.24
N THR A 419 38.59 -14.56 -5.45
CA THR A 419 39.26 -15.44 -6.43
C THR A 419 40.45 -14.71 -7.03
N VAL A 420 41.66 -15.19 -6.69
CA VAL A 420 43.01 -14.90 -7.25
C VAL A 420 43.10 -13.72 -8.25
N GLY A 421 43.70 -12.60 -7.82
CA GLY A 421 44.28 -11.59 -8.74
C GLY A 421 43.97 -10.10 -8.49
N ALA A 422 43.07 -9.76 -7.57
CA ALA A 422 42.75 -8.36 -7.22
C ALA A 422 43.35 -7.94 -5.87
N SER A 423 43.72 -6.65 -5.76
CA SER A 423 44.49 -6.06 -4.67
C SER A 423 43.89 -6.22 -3.27
N VAL A 424 44.78 -6.29 -2.28
CA VAL A 424 44.50 -6.49 -0.84
C VAL A 424 43.99 -5.20 -0.18
N GLU A 425 42.81 -4.72 -0.57
CA GLU A 425 42.04 -3.78 0.26
C GLU A 425 40.88 -4.52 0.91
N ASN A 426 40.63 -4.25 2.19
CA ASN A 426 39.60 -4.91 2.99
C ASN A 426 38.20 -4.63 2.40
N ASP A 427 37.72 -5.49 1.52
CA ASP A 427 36.37 -5.45 0.94
C ASP A 427 35.32 -5.85 1.98
N LEU A 428 35.13 -4.98 2.97
CA LEU A 428 34.04 -5.05 3.95
C LEU A 428 32.89 -4.17 3.46
N HIS A 429 31.78 -4.79 3.08
CA HIS A 429 30.60 -4.08 2.60
C HIS A 429 29.49 -4.11 3.64
N LEU A 430 28.94 -2.95 4.00
CA LEU A 430 27.70 -2.88 4.78
C LEU A 430 26.50 -3.06 3.85
N MET A 431 25.73 -4.13 4.05
CA MET A 431 24.62 -4.50 3.19
C MET A 431 23.37 -4.81 3.98
N ARG A 432 22.20 -4.41 3.46
CA ARG A 432 20.90 -4.87 3.94
C ARG A 432 20.60 -6.24 3.36
N ILE A 433 20.21 -7.17 4.23
CA ILE A 433 19.94 -8.57 3.95
C ILE A 433 18.52 -8.87 4.40
N SER A 434 17.66 -9.24 3.45
CA SER A 434 16.32 -9.73 3.74
C SER A 434 16.22 -11.21 3.35
N GLY A 435 15.73 -12.07 4.23
CA GLY A 435 15.69 -13.51 3.98
C GLY A 435 14.82 -14.28 4.98
N LEU A 436 14.83 -15.60 4.87
CA LEU A 436 14.08 -16.51 5.73
C LEU A 436 15.03 -17.31 6.62
N ALA A 437 15.07 -17.02 7.91
CA ALA A 437 15.85 -17.77 8.88
C ALA A 437 15.11 -19.06 9.27
N VAL A 438 15.78 -20.19 9.07
CA VAL A 438 15.33 -21.50 9.51
C VAL A 438 15.91 -21.75 10.90
N VAL A 439 15.06 -21.73 11.92
CA VAL A 439 15.46 -21.90 13.33
C VAL A 439 14.93 -23.22 13.85
N ARG A 440 15.79 -24.06 14.41
CA ARG A 440 15.40 -25.40 14.86
C ARG A 440 15.77 -25.63 16.32
N LYS A 441 14.81 -26.19 17.05
CA LYS A 441 15.00 -26.75 18.39
C LYS A 441 14.93 -28.27 18.30
N GLU A 442 16.06 -28.93 18.54
CA GLU A 442 16.14 -30.38 18.55
C GLU A 442 15.40 -30.99 19.75
N PRO A 443 15.02 -32.29 19.69
CA PRO A 443 14.37 -32.98 20.79
C PRO A 443 15.23 -32.90 22.05
N LYS A 444 14.62 -32.59 23.20
CA LYS A 444 15.28 -32.43 24.51
C LYS A 444 16.33 -31.32 24.61
N ALA A 445 16.63 -30.61 23.52
CA ALA A 445 17.48 -29.43 23.58
C ALA A 445 16.80 -28.32 24.40
N SER A 446 17.58 -27.59 25.18
CA SER A 446 17.12 -26.43 25.94
C SER A 446 16.97 -25.17 25.08
N GLU A 447 17.52 -25.18 23.86
CA GLU A 447 17.66 -24.00 23.01
C GLU A 447 17.48 -24.34 21.53
N ALA A 448 16.94 -23.37 20.80
CA ALA A 448 16.83 -23.39 19.36
C ALA A 448 18.02 -22.63 18.74
N HIS A 449 18.53 -23.13 17.61
CA HIS A 449 19.61 -22.47 16.88
C HIS A 449 19.17 -22.16 15.46
N VAL A 450 19.70 -21.07 14.90
CA VAL A 450 19.59 -20.82 13.47
C VAL A 450 20.35 -21.93 12.76
N ILE A 451 19.73 -22.56 11.76
CA ILE A 451 20.38 -23.58 10.93
C ILE A 451 20.96 -22.90 9.68
N ARG A 452 20.17 -22.01 9.08
CA ARG A 452 20.55 -21.22 7.91
C ARG A 452 19.58 -20.04 7.71
N VAL A 453 19.96 -19.10 6.86
CA VAL A 453 19.06 -18.11 6.26
C VAL A 453 19.04 -18.34 4.75
N GLU A 454 17.86 -18.57 4.20
CA GLU A 454 17.60 -18.83 2.77
C GLU A 454 16.80 -17.68 2.12
N ASN A 455 16.58 -17.73 0.80
CA ASN A 455 15.85 -16.70 0.04
C ASN A 455 16.39 -15.28 0.25
N VAL A 456 17.72 -15.15 0.25
CA VAL A 456 18.38 -13.89 0.61
C VAL A 456 18.37 -12.88 -0.54
N GLY A 457 17.76 -11.72 -0.31
CA GLY A 457 17.77 -10.56 -1.21
C GLY A 457 18.72 -9.44 -0.74
N PHE A 458 19.27 -8.69 -1.71
CA PHE A 458 20.18 -7.55 -1.49
C PHE A 458 19.64 -6.28 -2.15
N ASP A 459 19.88 -5.13 -1.51
CA ASP A 459 19.41 -3.80 -1.95
C ASP A 459 20.40 -3.06 -2.89
N SER A 460 21.49 -3.69 -3.37
CA SER A 460 22.62 -2.96 -4.00
C SER A 460 23.14 -3.55 -5.32
N GLN A 461 23.95 -2.77 -6.06
CA GLN A 461 24.61 -3.14 -7.32
C GLN A 461 25.50 -4.41 -7.22
N LEU A 462 25.94 -4.80 -6.02
CA LEU A 462 26.65 -6.06 -5.77
C LEU A 462 25.75 -7.30 -5.92
N ALA A 463 24.43 -7.14 -5.95
CA ALA A 463 23.50 -8.19 -6.34
C ALA A 463 23.89 -8.80 -7.70
N LEU A 464 24.44 -7.98 -8.62
CA LEU A 464 24.94 -8.41 -9.93
C LEU A 464 26.09 -9.42 -9.85
N LEU A 465 26.97 -9.31 -8.86
CA LEU A 465 28.06 -10.29 -8.65
C LEU A 465 27.50 -11.66 -8.27
N PHE A 466 26.39 -11.68 -7.53
CA PHE A 466 25.73 -12.91 -7.09
C PHE A 466 24.66 -13.42 -8.07
N THR A 467 24.12 -12.57 -8.94
CA THR A 467 23.12 -13.00 -9.95
C THR A 467 23.75 -13.85 -11.06
N GLN A 468 25.06 -13.73 -11.28
CA GLN A 468 25.78 -14.50 -12.29
C GLN A 468 25.79 -16.01 -11.99
N THR A 469 25.55 -16.42 -10.74
CA THR A 469 25.71 -17.81 -10.31
C THR A 469 24.44 -18.66 -10.50
N TYR A 470 23.27 -18.09 -10.81
CA TYR A 470 21.97 -18.80 -10.91
C TYR A 470 21.60 -19.72 -9.71
N MET A 471 22.33 -19.62 -8.59
CA MET A 471 22.18 -20.46 -7.41
C MET A 471 21.65 -19.63 -6.23
N GLU A 472 20.77 -20.24 -5.43
CA GLU A 472 20.24 -19.60 -4.23
C GLU A 472 21.34 -19.38 -3.18
N LEU A 473 21.38 -18.17 -2.63
CA LEU A 473 22.32 -17.81 -1.58
C LEU A 473 21.81 -18.25 -0.21
N THR A 474 22.70 -18.88 0.55
CA THR A 474 22.42 -19.37 1.90
C THR A 474 23.47 -18.85 2.88
N PHE A 475 23.00 -18.37 4.03
CA PHE A 475 23.87 -17.93 5.13
C PHE A 475 23.83 -18.99 6.22
N VAL A 476 24.97 -19.62 6.51
CA VAL A 476 25.07 -20.69 7.51
C VAL A 476 25.85 -20.17 8.72
N PRO A 477 25.35 -20.30 9.96
CA PRO A 477 26.06 -19.79 11.14
C PRO A 477 27.46 -20.38 11.28
N LYS A 478 28.45 -19.55 11.66
CA LYS A 478 29.83 -19.99 11.91
C LYS A 478 29.99 -20.77 13.21
N ARG A 479 29.14 -20.47 14.21
CA ARG A 479 29.15 -21.09 15.53
C ARG A 479 27.70 -21.38 15.93
N TYR A 480 27.49 -22.52 16.58
CA TYR A 480 26.21 -22.92 17.14
C TYR A 480 26.04 -22.41 18.55
#